data_AF-A0A496U9L7-F1
#
_entry.id   AF-A0A496U9L7-F1
#
_cell.length_a   1.000
_cell.length_b   1.000
_cell.length_c   1.000
_cell.angle_alpha   90.00
_cell.angle_beta   90.00
_cell.angle_gamma   90.00
#
_symmetry.space_group_name_H-M   'P 1'
#
loop_
_entity.id
_entity.type
_entity.pdbx_description
1 polymer ?
#
loop_
_entity_poly.entity_id
_entity_poly.type
_entity_poly.pdbx_seq_one_letter_code
_entity_poly.pdbx_strand_id
1 'polypeptide(L)'
;NASAALVGANTMGDGTSILRNGKIGTIDRFTIYSSNQLPVETVAGTTAEIQTTIYAGVPSACAFASQIVKNETLPNPDSFGELMRGLQVYGYSTIKPEGLVEGRITAAQGAA
;
A
#
# COMPACT_ATOMS: atom_id res chain seq x y z
N ASN A 1 -5.38 37.54 -0.21
CA ASN A 1 -5.36 36.22 0.45
C ASN A 1 -6.15 35.15 -0.32
N ALA A 2 -6.89 35.48 -1.38
CA ALA A 2 -7.69 34.52 -2.17
C ALA A 2 -6.86 33.61 -3.09
N SER A 3 -5.66 34.03 -3.50
CA SER A 3 -4.76 33.20 -4.33
C SER A 3 -4.24 31.95 -3.59
N ALA A 4 -4.00 32.04 -2.28
CA ALA A 4 -3.59 30.89 -1.48
C ALA A 4 -4.70 29.84 -1.32
N ALA A 5 -5.96 30.27 -1.19
CA ALA A 5 -7.12 29.38 -1.14
C ALA A 5 -7.38 28.67 -2.49
N LEU A 6 -7.10 29.34 -3.61
CA LEU A 6 -7.21 28.75 -4.96
C LEU A 6 -6.09 27.74 -5.27
N VAL A 7 -4.87 27.95 -4.75
CA VAL A 7 -3.77 26.96 -4.86
C VAL A 7 -4.09 25.69 -4.07
N GLY A 8 -4.72 25.83 -2.90
CA GLY A 8 -5.26 24.69 -2.14
C GLY A 8 -6.42 24.00 -2.85
N ALA A 9 -7.33 24.74 -3.47
CA ALA A 9 -8.44 24.15 -4.23
C ALA A 9 -7.97 23.40 -5.50
N ASN A 10 -6.96 23.90 -6.21
CA ASN A 10 -6.40 23.23 -7.40
C ASN A 10 -5.68 21.92 -7.07
N THR A 11 -5.15 21.78 -5.85
CA THR A 11 -4.53 20.52 -5.36
C THR A 11 -5.54 19.55 -4.73
N MET A 12 -6.76 20.01 -4.44
CA MET A 12 -7.79 19.27 -3.69
C MET A 12 -9.08 18.99 -4.49
N GLY A 13 -9.26 19.63 -5.66
CA GLY A 13 -10.56 19.81 -6.33
C GLY A 13 -10.77 19.08 -7.66
N ASP A 14 -9.89 18.15 -8.05
CA ASP A 14 -10.13 17.26 -9.20
C ASP A 14 -10.20 15.77 -8.80
N GLY A 15 -10.73 14.96 -9.72
CA GLY A 15 -10.99 13.51 -9.55
C GLY A 15 -9.79 12.65 -9.17
N THR A 16 -8.58 13.23 -9.08
CA THR A 16 -7.32 12.54 -8.77
C THR A 16 -6.61 13.06 -7.51
N SER A 17 -7.35 13.71 -6.61
CA SER A 17 -6.83 14.22 -5.32
C SER A 17 -5.85 13.26 -4.60
N ILE A 18 -4.64 13.78 -4.35
CA ILE A 18 -3.50 13.13 -3.68
C ILE A 18 -3.84 12.59 -2.28
N LEU A 19 -4.80 13.22 -1.58
CA LEU A 19 -5.20 12.83 -0.23
C LEU A 19 -6.05 11.56 -0.19
N ARG A 20 -6.72 11.20 -1.30
CA ARG A 20 -7.65 10.06 -1.34
C ARG A 20 -6.99 8.74 -1.72
N ASN A 21 -5.89 8.79 -2.47
CA ASN A 21 -5.25 7.60 -3.03
C ASN A 21 -3.78 7.45 -2.63
N GLY A 22 -3.27 8.31 -1.74
CA GLY A 22 -1.88 8.30 -1.29
C GLY A 22 -0.85 8.57 -2.39
N LYS A 23 -1.27 8.87 -3.62
CA LYS A 23 -0.39 9.22 -4.75
C LYS A 23 0.12 10.64 -4.53
N ILE A 24 1.43 10.79 -4.33
CA ILE A 24 2.07 12.08 -4.10
C ILE A 24 2.40 12.77 -5.43
N GLY A 25 2.86 12.00 -6.41
CA GLY A 25 3.27 12.55 -7.70
C GLY A 25 4.07 11.57 -8.53
N THR A 26 4.77 12.09 -9.55
CA THR A 26 5.65 11.32 -10.41
C THR A 26 7.03 11.96 -10.47
N ILE A 27 8.09 11.19 -10.20
CA ILE A 27 9.49 11.62 -10.33
C ILE A 27 10.20 10.60 -11.21
N ASP A 28 10.92 11.07 -12.22
CA ASP A 28 11.69 10.24 -13.16
C ASP A 28 10.93 8.97 -13.63
N ARG A 29 9.68 9.18 -14.09
CA ARG A 29 8.73 8.14 -14.55
C ARG A 29 8.23 7.14 -13.50
N PHE A 30 8.70 7.22 -12.26
CA PHE A 30 8.13 6.48 -11.14
C PHE A 30 6.95 7.24 -10.56
N THR A 31 5.86 6.54 -10.27
CA THR A 31 4.74 7.10 -9.50
C THR A 31 4.96 6.83 -8.03
N ILE A 32 4.97 7.88 -7.22
CA ILE A 32 5.26 7.81 -5.79
C ILE A 32 3.94 7.71 -5.03
N TYR A 33 3.88 6.73 -4.14
CA TYR A 33 2.78 6.51 -3.21
C TYR A 33 3.30 6.58 -1.77
N SER A 34 2.53 7.24 -0.91
CA SER A 34 2.68 7.18 0.54
C SER A 34 1.64 6.22 1.12
N SER A 35 2.12 5.21 1.84
CA SER A 35 1.29 4.18 2.47
C SER A 35 1.69 4.00 3.93
N ASN A 36 0.71 3.74 4.78
CA ASN A 36 0.92 3.36 6.18
C ASN A 36 1.26 1.86 6.34
N GLN A 37 1.20 1.08 5.25
CA GLN A 37 1.51 -0.37 5.25
C GLN A 37 2.96 -0.67 4.87
N LEU A 38 3.85 0.33 4.89
CA LEU A 38 5.28 0.06 4.68
C LEU A 38 5.86 -0.66 5.91
N PRO A 39 6.76 -1.64 5.72
CA PRO A 39 7.41 -2.30 6.84
C PRO A 39 8.24 -1.30 7.65
N VAL A 40 7.99 -1.29 8.96
CA VAL A 40 8.74 -0.52 9.93
C VAL A 40 9.36 -1.50 10.92
N GLU A 41 10.67 -1.50 11.03
CA GLU A 41 11.44 -2.39 11.89
C GLU A 41 12.28 -1.57 12.87
N THR A 42 12.40 -2.05 14.11
CA THR A 42 13.37 -1.51 15.08
C THR A 42 14.72 -2.16 14.83
N VAL A 43 15.77 -1.36 14.67
CA VAL A 43 17.12 -1.88 14.47
C VAL A 43 17.56 -2.67 15.71
N ALA A 44 17.98 -3.92 15.50
CA ALA A 44 18.38 -4.81 16.59
C ALA A 44 19.54 -4.22 17.39
N GLY A 45 19.29 -3.90 18.67
CA GLY A 45 20.30 -3.37 19.61
C GLY A 45 20.16 -1.89 19.96
N THR A 46 19.28 -1.14 19.28
CA THR A 46 19.03 0.28 19.56
C THR A 46 17.54 0.56 19.57
N THR A 47 16.95 0.71 20.77
CA THR A 47 15.52 1.05 20.95
C THR A 47 15.13 2.38 20.29
N ALA A 48 16.13 3.22 20.00
CA ALA A 48 15.95 4.59 19.53
C ALA A 48 16.11 4.75 18.00
N GLU A 49 15.98 3.70 17.19
CA GLU A 49 16.16 3.82 15.75
C GLU A 49 15.08 3.05 14.98
N ILE A 50 14.31 3.80 14.18
CA ILE A 50 13.22 3.28 13.35
C ILE A 50 13.75 3.14 11.93
N GLN A 51 13.71 1.92 11.40
CA GLN A 51 14.02 1.64 10.01
C GLN A 51 12.73 1.46 9.22
N THR A 52 12.52 2.27 8.19
CA THR A 52 11.42 2.12 7.24
C THR A 52 11.98 1.65 5.91
N THR A 53 11.38 0.58 5.38
CA THR A 53 11.75 0.04 4.08
C THR A 53 10.84 0.59 2.98
N ILE A 54 11.45 1.15 1.95
CA ILE A 54 10.79 1.66 0.74
C ILE A 54 11.09 0.70 -0.41
N TYR A 55 10.06 0.40 -1.20
CA TYR A 55 10.19 -0.43 -2.40
C TYR A 55 10.03 0.42 -3.66
N ALA A 56 10.92 0.21 -4.62
CA ALA A 56 10.84 0.79 -5.95
C ALA A 56 11.11 -0.28 -7.00
N GLY A 57 10.38 -0.25 -8.11
CA GLY A 57 10.54 -1.25 -9.15
C GLY A 57 9.54 -1.11 -10.29
N VAL A 58 9.56 -2.11 -11.17
CA VAL A 58 8.64 -2.19 -12.31
C VAL A 58 7.47 -3.15 -12.01
N PRO A 59 6.26 -2.91 -12.55
CA PRO A 59 5.10 -3.76 -12.28
C PRO A 59 5.29 -5.24 -12.64
N SER A 60 6.18 -5.55 -13.58
CA SER A 60 6.48 -6.92 -13.99
C SER A 60 7.42 -7.68 -13.04
N ALA A 61 7.91 -7.05 -11.96
CA ALA A 61 8.84 -7.68 -11.02
C ALA A 61 8.15 -8.65 -10.06
N CYS A 62 6.95 -8.29 -9.61
CA CYS A 62 6.16 -9.07 -8.66
C CYS A 62 4.94 -9.68 -9.34
N ALA A 63 4.60 -10.91 -8.98
CA ALA A 63 3.36 -11.54 -9.41
C ALA A 63 2.48 -11.87 -8.21
N PHE A 64 1.18 -11.65 -8.40
CA PHE A 64 0.14 -12.00 -7.46
C PHE A 64 -0.85 -12.93 -8.16
N ALA A 65 -1.15 -14.04 -7.51
CA ALA A 65 -2.19 -14.96 -7.94
C ALA A 65 -3.27 -15.00 -6.86
N SER A 66 -4.52 -14.81 -7.25
CA SER A 66 -5.69 -14.94 -6.37
C SER A 66 -6.74 -15.80 -7.05
N GLN A 67 -7.29 -16.73 -6.30
CA GLN A 67 -8.38 -17.59 -6.73
C GLN A 67 -9.41 -17.67 -5.61
N ILE A 68 -10.67 -17.52 -5.99
CA ILE A 68 -11.80 -17.83 -5.11
C ILE A 68 -12.20 -19.29 -5.41
N VAL A 69 -12.09 -20.16 -4.41
CA VAL A 69 -12.33 -21.62 -4.51
C VAL A 69 -13.32 -22.05 -3.45
N LYS A 70 -14.01 -23.17 -3.65
CA LYS A 70 -14.96 -23.76 -2.67
C LYS A 70 -16.09 -22.79 -2.28
N ASN A 71 -16.70 -22.20 -3.30
CA ASN A 71 -17.86 -21.35 -3.11
C ASN A 71 -19.09 -22.22 -2.90
N GLU A 72 -19.75 -22.06 -1.77
CA GLU A 72 -21.02 -22.73 -1.48
C GLU A 72 -21.97 -21.78 -0.77
N THR A 73 -23.25 -22.07 -0.97
CA THR A 73 -24.34 -21.38 -0.32
C THR A 73 -24.90 -22.31 0.74
N LEU A 74 -24.82 -21.90 2.01
CA LEU A 74 -25.29 -22.64 3.17
C LEU A 74 -26.53 -21.94 3.73
N PRO A 75 -27.64 -22.64 4.05
CA PRO A 75 -28.74 -22.02 4.76
C PRO A 75 -28.27 -21.51 6.14
N ASN A 76 -28.63 -20.28 6.49
CA ASN A 76 -28.22 -19.70 7.76
C ASN A 76 -29.00 -20.36 8.92
N PRO A 77 -28.33 -20.93 9.95
CA PRO A 77 -29.02 -21.50 11.11
C PRO A 77 -29.64 -20.44 12.04
N ASP A 78 -29.11 -19.20 12.03
CA ASP A 78 -29.46 -18.17 13.02
C ASP A 78 -30.43 -17.10 12.49
N SER A 79 -30.67 -17.04 11.17
CA SER A 79 -31.62 -16.09 10.58
C SER A 79 -32.24 -16.63 9.29
N PHE A 80 -33.34 -16.02 8.86
CA PHE A 80 -33.81 -16.20 7.49
C PHE A 80 -32.78 -15.63 6.51
N GLY A 81 -32.28 -16.47 5.62
CA GLY A 81 -31.29 -16.09 4.61
C GLY A 81 -30.30 -17.21 4.30
N GLU A 82 -29.51 -17.00 3.25
CA GLU A 82 -28.46 -17.91 2.83
C GLU A 82 -27.09 -17.26 3.06
N LEU A 83 -26.17 -18.02 3.66
CA LEU A 83 -24.77 -17.65 3.84
C LEU A 83 -23.98 -18.10 2.61
N MET A 84 -23.34 -17.16 1.92
CA MET A 84 -22.35 -17.49 0.91
C MET A 84 -20.97 -17.52 1.57
N ARG A 85 -20.31 -18.68 1.51
CA ARG A 85 -18.91 -18.81 1.92
C ARG A 85 -18.05 -19.21 0.73
N GLY A 86 -16.83 -18.71 0.72
CA GLY A 86 -15.81 -19.03 -0.27
C GLY A 86 -14.44 -18.98 0.37
N LEU A 87 -13.51 -19.76 -0.16
CA LEU A 87 -12.11 -19.74 0.25
C LEU A 87 -11.31 -18.90 -0.75
N GLN A 88 -10.79 -17.76 -0.30
CA GLN A 88 -9.84 -16.98 -1.08
C GLN A 88 -8.44 -17.54 -0.90
N VAL A 89 -7.94 -18.24 -1.90
CA VAL A 89 -6.55 -18.72 -1.97
C VAL A 89 -5.73 -17.70 -2.73
N TYR A 90 -4.70 -17.14 -2.10
CA TYR A 90 -3.83 -16.16 -2.73
C TYR A 90 -2.36 -16.44 -2.43
N GLY A 91 -1.49 -15.96 -3.31
CA GLY A 91 -0.05 -16.03 -3.16
C GLY A 91 0.63 -14.90 -3.93
N TYR A 92 1.80 -14.50 -3.46
CA TYR A 92 2.65 -13.52 -4.11
C TYR A 92 4.09 -13.99 -4.15
N SER A 93 4.81 -13.64 -5.20
CA SER A 93 6.24 -13.95 -5.35
C SER A 93 6.93 -12.92 -6.25
N THR A 94 8.22 -12.69 -6.00
CA THR A 94 9.09 -11.88 -6.85
C THR A 94 9.65 -12.75 -7.96
N ILE A 95 9.15 -12.57 -9.19
CA ILE A 95 9.56 -13.38 -10.36
C ILE A 95 10.84 -12.82 -10.99
N LYS A 96 11.02 -11.50 -10.96
CA LYS A 96 12.18 -10.82 -11.55
C LYS A 96 12.87 -9.94 -10.51
N PRO A 97 13.82 -10.48 -9.76
CA PRO A 97 14.51 -9.73 -8.70
C PRO A 97 15.28 -8.52 -9.26
N GLU A 98 15.73 -8.56 -10.52
CA GLU A 98 16.44 -7.46 -11.17
C GLU A 98 15.59 -6.19 -11.37
N GLY A 99 14.26 -6.32 -11.32
CA GLY A 99 13.31 -5.21 -11.51
C GLY A 99 12.79 -4.59 -10.21
N LEU A 100 13.27 -5.04 -9.05
CA LEU A 100 12.83 -4.59 -7.73
C LEU A 100 14.03 -4.18 -6.88
N VAL A 101 13.92 -3.03 -6.21
CA VAL A 101 14.92 -2.49 -5.31
C VAL A 101 14.28 -2.17 -3.97
N GLU A 102 15.04 -2.47 -2.92
CA GLU A 102 14.73 -2.13 -1.53
C GLU A 102 15.64 -0.99 -1.07
N GLY A 103 15.05 0.10 -0.58
CA GLY A 103 15.74 1.20 0.08
C GLY A 103 15.42 1.23 1.56
N ARG A 104 16.42 1.16 2.43
CA ARG A 104 16.25 1.23 3.88
C ARG A 104 16.57 2.63 4.36
N ILE A 105 15.60 3.28 5.00
CA ILE A 105 15.80 4.58 5.62
C ILE A 105 15.77 4.37 7.12
N THR A 106 16.85 4.77 7.75
CA THR A 106 16.99 4.67 9.19
C THR A 106 16.94 6.07 9.79
N ALA A 107 16.02 6.28 10.73
CA ALA A 107 15.86 7.54 11.43
C ALA A 107 15.93 7.32 12.94
N ALA A 108 16.67 8.18 13.63
CA ALA A 108 16.66 8.21 15.10
C ALA A 108 15.24 8.52 15.59
N GLN A 109 14.73 7.69 16.50
CA GLN A 109 13.45 7.84 17.17
C GLN A 109 13.52 9.11 18.05
N GLY A 110 13.19 10.26 17.47
CA GLY A 110 13.21 11.54 18.19
C GLY A 110 13.31 12.81 17.34
N ALA A 111 12.75 12.84 16.13
CA ALA A 111 12.56 14.09 15.40
C ALA A 111 11.08 14.25 15.00
N ALA A 112 10.26 14.50 16.00
CA ALA A 112 8.96 15.18 15.88
C ALA A 112 9.02 16.43 16.76
#